data_AF-A0A6L8IIZ5-F1
#
_entry.id   AF-A0A6L8IIZ5-F1
#
_cell.length_a   1.000
_cell.length_b   1.000
_cell.length_c   1.000
_cell.angle_alpha   90.00
_cell.angle_beta   90.00
_cell.angle_gamma   90.00
#
_symmetry.space_group_name_H-M   'P 1'
#
loop_
_entity.id
_entity.type
_entity.pdbx_description
1 polymer ?
#
loop_
_entity_poly.entity_id
_entity_poly.type
_entity_poly.pdbx_seq_one_letter_code
_entity_poly.pdbx_strand_id
1 'polypeptide(L)'
;MARNVAIDDHRGSGRARRLTVVLIASSVAFGASASAVDLAKAVADGKTSLGFRYRLEHVSQDGVAKDALASTARARLTWNSAETGNFTFGIETDYSLILGIEDFNSTTNGRTEYPVVADPKGFDLNQAFVKYGNGDTPVPVGRQRLNHGGQSVLGGVAYRQNEQTYDALRIQGKAGTIDLDYSYIHNVNRIFGPGDAAQPGDWYGNSHAFRATASAAEGHTVAGFAYLFDLSNANGPPNSNATYGVDYQGEFEALTVSAALARQSDYADNPVSYDALYYSVQGVATLGGLTLTGAIEVLGSDAGAAGFRTPVATLHKFQGWTDRFLATPATGVRDTWFSVAGKVGDATVTGVFHDFQADEGGADYGSEIGLAVTYPLRDNLSFLFKTAQYSADEHASDITKLWLMLDWKW
;
A
#
# COMPACT_ATOMS: atom_id res chain seq x y z
N MET A 1 -49.22 12.25 -42.18
CA MET A 1 -48.92 10.84 -41.89
C MET A 1 -47.51 10.80 -41.32
N ALA A 2 -47.26 11.07 -40.04
CA ALA A 2 -47.60 10.25 -38.88
C ALA A 2 -47.25 8.76 -39.10
N ARG A 3 -46.09 8.33 -38.63
CA ARG A 3 -45.78 6.94 -38.31
C ARG A 3 -45.22 6.87 -36.90
N ASN A 4 -46.09 6.42 -35.99
CA ASN A 4 -45.72 5.83 -34.72
C ASN A 4 -45.02 4.49 -34.97
N VAL A 5 -43.98 4.19 -34.20
CA VAL A 5 -43.73 2.84 -33.70
C VAL A 5 -43.36 2.98 -32.23
N ALA A 6 -44.14 2.27 -31.41
CA ALA A 6 -44.09 2.26 -29.96
C ALA A 6 -42.85 1.54 -29.43
N ILE A 7 -42.41 1.93 -28.22
CA ILE A 7 -41.60 1.07 -27.35
C ILE A 7 -42.32 0.99 -26.02
N ASP A 8 -42.53 -0.25 -25.61
CA ASP A 8 -43.34 -0.74 -24.50
C ASP A 8 -42.85 -0.26 -23.11
N ASP A 9 -43.83 -0.06 -22.24
CA ASP A 9 -43.71 0.23 -20.81
C ASP A 9 -43.49 -1.08 -20.05
N HIS A 10 -42.33 -1.26 -19.42
CA HIS A 10 -42.18 -2.20 -18.31
C HIS A 10 -41.75 -1.48 -17.04
N ARG A 11 -42.77 -1.18 -16.23
CA ARG A 11 -42.69 -0.77 -14.83
C ARG A 11 -42.00 -1.84 -13.99
N GLY A 12 -40.85 -1.49 -13.41
CA GLY A 12 -40.23 -2.17 -12.28
C GLY A 12 -40.02 -1.17 -11.15
N SER A 13 -40.76 -1.34 -10.05
CA SER A 13 -40.80 -0.43 -8.91
C SER A 13 -39.49 -0.40 -8.12
N GLY A 14 -38.63 0.59 -8.36
CA GLY A 14 -37.51 0.92 -7.49
C GLY A 14 -37.97 1.82 -6.34
N ARG A 15 -38.03 1.28 -5.12
CA ARG A 15 -38.14 2.10 -3.90
C ARG A 15 -36.84 2.90 -3.74
N ALA A 16 -36.87 4.18 -4.11
CA ALA A 16 -35.80 5.11 -3.79
C ALA A 16 -35.67 5.25 -2.26
N ARG A 17 -34.67 4.58 -1.67
CA ARG A 17 -34.25 4.86 -0.30
C ARG A 17 -33.53 6.21 -0.33
N ARG A 18 -34.22 7.27 0.11
CA ARG A 18 -33.60 8.56 0.39
C ARG A 18 -32.69 8.38 1.60
N LEU A 19 -31.37 8.36 1.38
CA LEU A 19 -30.38 8.50 2.44
C LEU A 19 -30.37 9.97 2.87
N THR A 20 -31.01 10.28 4.00
CA THR A 20 -30.89 11.60 4.62
C THR A 20 -29.55 11.66 5.33
N VAL A 21 -28.54 12.25 4.69
CA VAL A 21 -27.29 12.64 5.34
C VAL A 21 -27.59 13.83 6.25
N VAL A 22 -27.59 13.59 7.56
CA VAL A 22 -27.61 14.67 8.56
C VAL A 22 -26.18 15.22 8.64
N LEU A 23 -25.92 16.30 7.89
CA LEU A 23 -24.74 17.13 8.11
C LEU A 23 -24.94 17.87 9.44
N ILE A 24 -24.31 17.40 10.51
CA ILE A 24 -24.07 18.22 11.69
C ILE A 24 -23.02 19.26 11.29
N ALA A 25 -23.48 20.39 10.74
CA ALA A 25 -22.65 21.55 10.51
C ALA A 25 -22.29 22.18 11.87
N SER A 26 -21.24 21.66 12.50
CA SER A 26 -20.57 22.40 13.56
C SER A 26 -19.84 23.56 12.88
N SER A 27 -20.35 24.77 13.10
CA SER A 27 -19.76 26.02 12.63
C SER A 27 -18.41 26.24 13.31
N VAL A 28 -17.35 25.63 12.78
CA VAL A 28 -15.98 26.04 13.09
C VAL A 28 -15.79 27.40 12.45
N ALA A 29 -15.85 28.46 13.26
CA ALA A 29 -15.51 29.79 12.84
C ALA A 29 -14.01 29.82 12.49
N PHE A 30 -13.68 29.66 11.21
CA PHE A 30 -12.35 29.97 10.70
C PHE A 30 -12.18 31.49 10.72
N GLY A 31 -11.72 32.02 11.86
CA GLY A 31 -11.16 33.36 11.96
C GLY A 31 -9.82 33.39 11.24
N ALA A 32 -9.82 33.37 9.90
CA ALA A 32 -8.61 33.48 9.11
C ALA A 32 -8.23 34.96 8.96
N SER A 33 -7.31 35.44 9.80
CA SER A 33 -6.41 36.50 9.34
C SER A 33 -5.58 35.90 8.22
N ALA A 34 -5.91 36.22 6.96
CA ALA A 34 -5.14 35.78 5.81
C ALA A 34 -3.74 36.41 5.88
N SER A 35 -2.78 35.67 6.44
CA SER A 35 -1.36 35.96 6.26
C SER A 35 -1.07 35.95 4.77
N ALA A 36 -0.49 37.04 4.24
CA ALA A 36 -0.19 37.17 2.83
C ALA A 36 0.68 36.00 2.34
N VAL A 37 0.31 35.41 1.20
CA VAL A 37 1.11 34.37 0.54
C VAL A 37 2.28 35.06 -0.17
N ASP A 38 3.49 34.81 0.32
CA ASP A 38 4.74 35.17 -0.33
C ASP A 38 5.28 33.96 -1.11
N LEU A 39 4.97 33.90 -2.41
CA LEU A 39 5.43 32.82 -3.29
C LEU A 39 6.93 32.89 -3.57
N ALA A 40 7.52 34.09 -3.58
CA ALA A 40 8.94 34.25 -3.85
C ALA A 40 9.76 33.61 -2.72
N LYS A 41 9.38 33.88 -1.46
CA LYS A 41 9.96 33.20 -0.30
C LYS A 41 9.70 31.70 -0.32
N ALA A 42 8.47 31.27 -0.61
CA ALA A 42 8.11 29.85 -0.66
C ALA A 42 9.03 29.05 -1.61
N VAL A 43 9.38 29.65 -2.75
CA VAL A 43 10.29 29.07 -3.74
C VAL A 43 11.75 29.17 -3.32
N ALA A 44 12.21 30.36 -2.92
CA ALA A 44 13.61 30.61 -2.59
C ALA A 44 14.11 29.77 -1.40
N ASP A 45 13.26 29.59 -0.38
CA ASP A 45 13.59 28.85 0.85
C ASP A 45 13.12 27.38 0.79
N GLY A 46 12.66 26.91 -0.37
CA GLY A 46 12.21 25.54 -0.58
C GLY A 46 13.33 24.51 -0.42
N LYS A 47 12.95 23.27 -0.10
CA LYS A 47 13.86 22.14 0.04
C LYS A 47 13.75 21.21 -1.15
N THR A 48 14.89 20.88 -1.73
CA THR A 48 15.00 19.91 -2.81
C THR A 48 15.73 18.67 -2.31
N SER A 49 15.28 17.49 -2.74
CA SER A 49 15.97 16.23 -2.52
C SER A 49 16.05 15.46 -3.83
N LEU A 50 17.16 14.72 -3.99
CA LEU A 50 17.36 13.84 -5.13
C LEU A 50 17.51 12.41 -4.64
N GLY A 51 16.93 11.47 -5.38
CA GLY A 51 17.06 10.05 -5.10
C GLY A 51 17.43 9.29 -6.36
N PHE A 52 18.33 8.32 -6.23
CA PHE A 52 18.61 7.37 -7.29
C PHE A 52 18.59 5.96 -6.74
N ARG A 53 17.86 5.07 -7.41
CA ARG A 53 17.85 3.65 -7.09
C ARG A 53 18.22 2.87 -8.34
N TYR A 54 19.19 1.95 -8.23
CA TYR A 54 19.40 0.91 -9.21
C TYR A 54 18.93 -0.42 -8.62
N ARG A 55 18.31 -1.28 -9.44
CA ARG A 55 17.93 -2.63 -9.06
C ARG A 55 18.20 -3.61 -10.20
N LEU A 56 18.85 -4.71 -9.85
CA LEU A 56 18.83 -5.95 -10.62
C LEU A 56 17.90 -6.93 -9.91
N GLU A 57 16.85 -7.40 -10.58
CA GLU A 57 15.89 -8.38 -10.06
C GLU A 57 15.88 -9.61 -10.97
N HIS A 58 16.23 -10.76 -10.41
CA HIS A 58 16.14 -12.05 -11.08
C HIS A 58 14.95 -12.83 -10.55
N VAL A 59 14.18 -13.46 -11.43
CA VAL A 59 13.03 -14.30 -11.07
C VAL A 59 13.05 -15.58 -11.90
N SER A 60 13.11 -16.73 -11.24
CA SER A 60 12.81 -18.02 -11.85
C SER A 60 11.50 -18.53 -11.30
N GLN A 61 10.57 -18.91 -12.17
CA GLN A 61 9.21 -19.30 -11.77
C GLN A 61 8.74 -20.50 -12.59
N ASP A 62 8.29 -21.54 -11.89
CA ASP A 62 7.72 -22.71 -12.52
C ASP A 62 6.44 -22.36 -13.28
N GLY A 63 6.29 -22.96 -14.46
CA GLY A 63 5.19 -22.70 -15.38
C GLY A 63 5.36 -21.47 -16.27
N VAL A 64 6.47 -20.74 -16.17
CA VAL A 64 6.82 -19.64 -17.07
C VAL A 64 8.02 -20.03 -17.95
N ALA A 65 7.98 -19.70 -19.24
CA ALA A 65 8.87 -20.30 -20.24
C ALA A 65 10.36 -19.90 -20.10
N LYS A 66 10.65 -18.74 -19.50
CA LYS A 66 12.00 -18.19 -19.33
C LYS A 66 12.15 -17.57 -17.95
N ASP A 67 13.38 -17.45 -17.47
CA ASP A 67 13.68 -16.67 -16.26
C ASP A 67 13.72 -15.17 -16.57
N ALA A 68 13.27 -14.34 -15.62
CA ALA A 68 13.36 -12.90 -15.74
C ALA A 68 14.70 -12.37 -15.18
N LEU A 69 15.29 -11.39 -15.87
CA LEU A 69 16.35 -10.54 -15.37
C LEU A 69 16.03 -9.08 -15.70
N ALA A 70 15.59 -8.33 -14.70
CA ALA A 70 15.21 -6.93 -14.83
C ALA A 70 16.33 -6.03 -14.29
N SER A 71 16.91 -5.21 -15.17
CA SER A 71 17.88 -4.17 -14.80
C SER A 71 17.19 -2.82 -14.85
N THR A 72 16.68 -2.35 -13.71
CA THR A 72 15.86 -1.14 -13.61
C THR A 72 16.52 -0.06 -12.77
N ALA A 73 16.20 1.20 -13.03
CA ALA A 73 16.62 2.31 -12.20
C ALA A 73 15.48 3.32 -12.01
N ARG A 74 15.56 4.09 -10.93
CA ARG A 74 14.68 5.22 -10.65
C ARG A 74 15.50 6.45 -10.36
N ALA A 75 15.19 7.55 -11.02
CA ALA A 75 15.59 8.89 -10.62
C ALA A 75 14.38 9.59 -9.99
N ARG A 76 14.57 10.20 -8.82
CA ARG A 76 13.54 10.93 -8.08
C ARG A 76 13.99 12.36 -7.83
N LEU A 77 13.08 13.30 -8.07
CA LEU A 77 13.18 14.68 -7.64
C LEU A 77 12.02 14.98 -6.70
N THR A 78 12.32 15.46 -5.50
CA THR A 78 11.32 15.98 -4.56
C THR A 78 11.62 17.45 -4.31
N TRP A 79 10.61 18.30 -4.40
CA TRP A 79 10.69 19.70 -3.99
C TRP A 79 9.51 20.04 -3.08
N ASN A 80 9.80 20.68 -1.95
CA ASN A 80 8.80 21.24 -1.04
C ASN A 80 9.07 22.73 -0.86
N SER A 81 8.04 23.56 -0.96
CA SER A 81 8.17 24.97 -0.66
C SER A 81 8.48 25.20 0.82
N ALA A 82 9.06 26.36 1.15
CA ALA A 82 8.95 26.87 2.51
C ALA A 82 7.49 27.20 2.86
N GLU A 83 7.20 27.33 4.15
CA GLU A 83 5.90 27.79 4.61
C GLU A 83 5.66 29.24 4.16
N THR A 84 4.50 29.48 3.56
CA THR A 84 4.08 30.80 3.09
C THR A 84 2.66 31.09 3.54
N GLY A 85 2.55 31.96 4.56
CA GLY A 85 1.34 32.04 5.36
C GLY A 85 1.01 30.67 5.98
N ASN A 86 -0.21 30.18 5.72
CA ASN A 86 -0.67 28.86 6.18
C ASN A 86 -0.52 27.76 5.12
N PHE A 87 0.31 27.98 4.09
CA PHE A 87 0.43 27.06 2.96
C PHE A 87 1.82 26.45 2.84
N THR A 88 1.86 25.20 2.35
CA THR A 88 3.05 24.54 1.79
C THR A 88 2.67 23.88 0.47
N PHE A 89 3.59 23.86 -0.49
CA PHE A 89 3.44 23.16 -1.76
C PHE A 89 4.46 22.03 -1.85
N GLY A 90 4.08 20.90 -2.45
CA GLY A 90 4.99 19.79 -2.65
C GLY A 90 4.82 19.18 -4.03
N ILE A 91 5.94 18.87 -4.68
CA ILE A 91 6.01 18.15 -5.94
C ILE A 91 7.05 17.04 -5.80
N GLU A 92 6.71 15.84 -6.25
CA GLU A 92 7.65 14.74 -6.38
C GLU A 92 7.41 13.99 -7.69
N THR A 93 8.48 13.76 -8.44
CA THR A 93 8.45 13.05 -9.72
C THR A 93 9.45 11.92 -9.72
N ASP A 94 9.06 10.81 -10.34
CA ASP A 94 9.93 9.68 -10.64
C ASP A 94 10.13 9.53 -12.14
N TYR A 95 11.30 9.01 -12.49
CA TYR A 95 11.53 8.46 -13.81
C TYR A 95 12.10 7.06 -13.67
N SER A 96 11.34 6.06 -14.11
CA SER A 96 11.72 4.66 -14.16
C SER A 96 12.43 4.35 -15.49
N LEU A 97 13.62 3.78 -15.41
CA LEU A 97 14.50 3.43 -16.53
C LEU A 97 14.72 1.92 -16.59
N ILE A 98 14.96 1.42 -17.80
CA ILE A 98 15.52 0.08 -18.02
C ILE A 98 16.94 0.24 -18.55
N LEU A 99 17.90 -0.41 -17.89
CA LEU A 99 19.32 -0.31 -18.17
C LEU A 99 19.83 -1.59 -18.85
N GLY A 100 19.67 -1.65 -20.17
CA GLY A 100 20.26 -2.65 -21.07
C GLY A 100 19.57 -4.02 -21.11
N ILE A 101 19.08 -4.52 -19.98
CA ILE A 101 18.45 -5.86 -19.89
C ILE A 101 16.93 -5.69 -19.76
N GLU A 102 16.19 -6.27 -20.72
CA GLU A 102 14.73 -6.19 -20.81
C GLU A 102 14.04 -7.55 -20.68
N ASP A 103 14.73 -8.58 -20.20
CA ASP A 103 14.22 -9.95 -20.12
C ASP A 103 13.27 -10.11 -18.93
N PHE A 104 12.16 -9.40 -18.92
CA PHE A 104 11.13 -9.47 -17.89
C PHE A 104 9.80 -8.93 -18.40
N ASN A 105 8.69 -9.34 -17.77
CA ASN A 105 7.38 -8.78 -18.05
C ASN A 105 7.10 -7.57 -17.15
N SER A 106 7.05 -6.36 -17.73
CA SER A 106 6.76 -5.12 -17.00
C SER A 106 5.26 -4.83 -16.87
N THR A 107 4.40 -5.81 -17.17
CA THR A 107 2.94 -5.73 -17.36
C THR A 107 2.49 -4.86 -18.54
N THR A 108 3.38 -4.06 -19.12
CA THR A 108 3.10 -3.10 -20.20
C THR A 108 3.91 -3.34 -21.48
N ASN A 109 4.95 -4.19 -21.43
CA ASN A 109 5.87 -4.43 -22.55
C ASN A 109 5.52 -5.66 -23.42
N GLY A 110 4.47 -6.40 -23.07
CA GLY A 110 4.00 -7.58 -23.82
C GLY A 110 4.90 -8.81 -23.73
N ARG A 111 5.94 -8.81 -22.88
CA ARG A 111 6.91 -9.91 -22.75
C ARG A 111 6.40 -11.03 -21.83
N THR A 112 5.28 -11.64 -22.18
CA THR A 112 4.56 -12.59 -21.32
C THR A 112 5.26 -13.94 -21.16
N GLU A 113 6.31 -14.24 -21.93
CA GLU A 113 7.11 -15.45 -21.72
C GLU A 113 8.07 -15.38 -20.53
N TYR A 114 8.19 -14.22 -19.87
CA TYR A 114 9.02 -13.99 -18.69
C TYR A 114 8.15 -13.71 -17.44
N PRO A 115 8.64 -14.05 -16.22
CA PRO A 115 8.02 -13.65 -14.98
C PRO A 115 7.83 -12.13 -14.85
N VAL A 116 6.84 -11.75 -14.05
CA VAL A 116 6.48 -10.34 -13.83
C VAL A 116 7.48 -9.67 -12.88
N VAL A 117 8.06 -8.57 -13.36
CA VAL A 117 8.71 -7.55 -12.55
C VAL A 117 8.02 -6.23 -12.89
N ALA A 118 7.09 -5.80 -12.03
CA ALA A 118 6.18 -4.69 -12.29
C ALA A 118 6.85 -3.30 -12.12
N ASP A 119 7.90 -3.06 -12.90
CA ASP A 119 8.61 -1.79 -13.04
C ASP A 119 8.54 -1.31 -14.50
N PRO A 120 7.38 -0.84 -14.96
CA PRO A 120 7.28 -0.19 -16.26
C PRO A 120 8.21 1.03 -16.34
N LYS A 121 8.77 1.28 -17.52
CA LYS A 121 9.59 2.48 -17.79
C LYS A 121 8.69 3.71 -18.00
N GLY A 122 9.16 4.87 -17.57
CA GLY A 122 8.49 6.13 -17.85
C GLY A 122 8.55 7.13 -16.70
N PHE A 123 7.98 8.31 -16.96
CA PHE A 123 7.82 9.39 -15.99
C PHE A 123 6.54 9.19 -15.18
N ASP A 124 6.61 9.35 -13.86
CA ASP A 124 5.45 9.36 -12.97
C ASP A 124 5.48 10.58 -12.04
N LEU A 125 4.30 11.10 -11.73
CA LEU A 125 4.10 12.16 -10.74
C LEU A 125 3.61 11.49 -9.45
N ASN A 126 4.49 11.39 -8.45
CA ASN A 126 4.15 10.77 -7.18
C ASN A 126 3.45 11.72 -6.22
N GLN A 127 3.83 12.99 -6.21
CA GLN A 127 3.22 13.99 -5.35
C GLN A 127 3.04 15.31 -6.07
N ALA A 128 1.90 15.93 -5.87
CA ALA A 128 1.58 17.27 -6.31
C ALA A 128 0.42 17.77 -5.45
N PHE A 129 0.75 18.52 -4.40
CA PHE A 129 -0.26 18.94 -3.42
C PHE A 129 -0.08 20.39 -2.99
N VAL A 130 -1.21 20.95 -2.56
CA VAL A 130 -1.26 22.15 -1.73
C VAL A 130 -1.68 21.70 -0.34
N LYS A 131 -0.93 22.08 0.69
CA LYS A 131 -1.27 21.82 2.08
C LYS A 131 -1.65 23.12 2.74
N TYR A 132 -2.87 23.18 3.29
CA TYR A 132 -3.30 24.25 4.18
C TYR A 132 -3.14 23.81 5.63
N GLY A 133 -2.77 24.72 6.52
CA GLY A 133 -2.56 24.44 7.94
C GLY A 133 -1.18 23.83 8.16
N ASN A 134 -0.34 24.58 8.88
CA ASN A 134 0.94 24.11 9.38
C ASN A 134 0.78 23.90 10.89
N GLY A 135 1.01 22.69 11.39
CA GLY A 135 0.81 22.34 12.81
C GLY A 135 -0.21 21.21 13.03
N ASP A 136 -1.11 21.39 14.01
CA ASP A 136 -1.96 20.31 14.54
C ASP A 136 -3.06 19.82 13.58
N THR A 137 -3.45 20.65 12.60
CA THR A 137 -4.55 20.32 11.66
C THR A 137 -4.14 20.54 10.20
N PRO A 138 -3.22 19.73 9.64
CA PRO A 138 -2.84 19.85 8.24
C PRO A 138 -3.94 19.30 7.33
N VAL A 139 -4.16 20.01 6.22
CA VAL A 139 -5.15 19.69 5.19
C VAL A 139 -4.49 19.68 3.80
N PRO A 140 -3.80 18.60 3.42
CA PRO A 140 -3.27 18.44 2.07
C PRO A 140 -4.36 18.03 1.07
N VAL A 141 -4.33 18.68 -0.10
CA VAL A 141 -5.20 18.42 -1.25
C VAL A 141 -4.35 18.23 -2.50
N GLY A 142 -4.63 17.16 -3.23
CA GLY A 142 -3.92 16.78 -4.44
C GLY A 142 -3.33 15.39 -4.32
N ARG A 143 -2.31 15.11 -5.14
CA ARG A 143 -1.63 13.81 -5.16
C ARG A 143 -0.65 13.70 -4.00
N GLN A 144 -0.82 12.66 -3.20
CA GLN A 144 -0.08 12.46 -1.95
C GLN A 144 0.05 10.98 -1.60
N ARG A 145 0.85 10.70 -0.55
CA ARG A 145 0.95 9.36 0.05
C ARG A 145 -0.04 9.23 1.19
N LEU A 146 -0.74 8.10 1.25
CA LEU A 146 -1.55 7.69 2.40
C LEU A 146 -1.02 6.35 2.90
N ASN A 147 -0.53 6.32 4.14
CA ASN A 147 0.01 5.13 4.79
C ASN A 147 -0.61 5.03 6.18
N HIS A 148 -1.47 4.03 6.42
CA HIS A 148 -2.12 3.82 7.71
C HIS A 148 -1.75 2.46 8.30
N GLY A 149 -1.75 2.34 9.64
CA GLY A 149 -1.82 1.05 10.35
C GLY A 149 -0.82 -0.02 9.89
N GLY A 150 0.45 0.33 9.76
CA GLY A 150 1.49 -0.61 9.29
C GLY A 150 1.45 -0.93 7.80
N GLN A 151 0.46 -0.42 7.06
CA GLN A 151 0.23 -0.54 5.60
C GLN A 151 -0.31 -1.89 5.12
N SER A 152 -0.93 -2.68 6.00
CA SER A 152 -1.57 -3.97 5.66
C SER A 152 -2.86 -3.82 4.86
N VAL A 153 -3.53 -2.66 4.95
CA VAL A 153 -4.74 -2.34 4.18
C VAL A 153 -4.58 -1.12 3.28
N LEU A 154 -3.88 -0.06 3.75
CA LEU A 154 -3.67 1.19 3.03
C LEU A 154 -2.19 1.64 3.06
N GLY A 155 -1.51 1.63 1.92
CA GLY A 155 -0.12 2.09 1.82
C GLY A 155 0.42 2.30 0.40
N GLY A 156 1.62 2.87 0.30
CA GLY A 156 2.18 3.41 -0.95
C GLY A 156 3.15 2.54 -1.77
N VAL A 157 3.42 1.28 -1.38
CA VAL A 157 4.22 0.33 -2.19
C VAL A 157 5.60 0.86 -2.63
N ALA A 158 6.36 1.47 -1.71
CA ALA A 158 7.65 2.11 -2.00
C ALA A 158 8.79 1.15 -2.43
N TYR A 159 8.52 -0.15 -2.51
CA TYR A 159 9.46 -1.16 -2.98
C TYR A 159 9.67 -1.11 -4.50
N ARG A 160 8.62 -0.81 -5.28
CA ARG A 160 8.71 -0.74 -6.75
C ARG A 160 9.39 0.55 -7.20
N GLN A 161 9.80 0.61 -8.47
CA GLN A 161 10.40 1.83 -9.01
C GLN A 161 9.36 2.95 -9.14
N ASN A 162 8.12 2.59 -9.49
CA ASN A 162 6.98 3.48 -9.39
C ASN A 162 6.22 3.23 -8.07
N GLU A 163 5.76 4.29 -7.40
CA GLU A 163 5.02 4.19 -6.14
C GLU A 163 3.52 4.25 -6.36
N GLN A 164 2.77 3.74 -5.38
CA GLN A 164 1.34 3.93 -5.31
C GLN A 164 1.01 5.21 -4.55
N THR A 165 0.18 6.08 -5.14
CA THR A 165 -0.19 7.38 -4.58
C THR A 165 -1.67 7.66 -4.74
N TYR A 166 -2.16 8.68 -4.04
CA TYR A 166 -3.59 8.95 -3.89
C TYR A 166 -3.89 10.39 -4.25
N ASP A 167 -4.83 10.60 -5.16
CA ASP A 167 -5.40 11.92 -5.39
C ASP A 167 -6.52 12.12 -4.37
N ALA A 168 -6.24 12.91 -3.34
CA ALA A 168 -7.05 12.93 -2.13
C ALA A 168 -7.13 14.31 -1.48
N LEU A 169 -8.21 14.51 -0.73
CA LEU A 169 -8.29 15.50 0.35
C LEU A 169 -8.09 14.74 1.66
N ARG A 170 -7.11 15.15 2.48
CA ARG A 170 -6.88 14.59 3.81
C ARG A 170 -7.00 15.69 4.86
N ILE A 171 -7.60 15.36 5.99
CA ILE A 171 -7.71 16.21 7.17
C ILE A 171 -7.16 15.42 8.33
N GLN A 172 -6.12 15.94 8.96
CA GLN A 172 -5.59 15.38 10.20
C GLN A 172 -5.85 16.36 11.33
N GLY A 173 -5.93 15.87 12.56
CA GLY A 173 -6.23 16.72 13.72
C GLY A 173 -6.14 15.97 15.04
N LYS A 174 -6.34 16.69 16.13
CA LYS A 174 -6.47 16.11 17.48
C LYS A 174 -7.83 16.45 18.10
N ALA A 175 -8.43 15.47 18.78
CA ALA A 175 -9.57 15.65 19.66
C ALA A 175 -9.18 15.20 21.07
N GLY A 176 -8.73 16.15 21.90
CA GLY A 176 -8.10 15.83 23.18
C GLY A 176 -6.79 15.06 22.96
N THR A 177 -6.70 13.84 23.49
CA THR A 177 -5.55 12.93 23.32
C THR A 177 -5.67 12.00 22.10
N ILE A 178 -6.76 12.12 21.34
CA ILE A 178 -7.03 11.24 20.19
C ILE A 178 -6.56 11.92 18.91
N ASP A 179 -5.67 11.26 18.18
CA ASP A 179 -5.26 11.62 16.83
C ASP A 179 -6.32 11.16 15.82
N LEU A 180 -6.76 12.07 14.96
CA LEU A 180 -7.76 11.84 13.92
C LEU A 180 -7.13 12.02 12.54
N ASP A 181 -7.41 11.10 11.64
CA ASP A 181 -6.99 11.16 10.24
C ASP A 181 -8.16 10.72 9.37
N TYR A 182 -8.61 11.62 8.51
CA TYR A 182 -9.65 11.36 7.52
C TYR A 182 -9.13 11.69 6.13
N SER A 183 -9.37 10.81 5.16
CA SER A 183 -9.09 11.05 3.75
C SER A 183 -10.31 10.72 2.90
N TYR A 184 -10.68 11.65 2.02
CA TYR A 184 -11.49 11.36 0.84
C TYR A 184 -10.54 11.14 -0.34
N ILE A 185 -10.68 9.99 -1.00
CA ILE A 185 -9.79 9.52 -2.06
C ILE A 185 -10.58 9.44 -3.34
N HIS A 186 -10.17 10.21 -4.34
CA HIS A 186 -10.80 10.26 -5.66
C HIS A 186 -10.19 9.25 -6.64
N ASN A 187 -8.86 9.08 -6.58
CA ASN A 187 -8.11 8.19 -7.44
C ASN A 187 -6.96 7.54 -6.68
N VAL A 188 -6.74 6.25 -6.96
CA VAL A 188 -5.55 5.50 -6.54
C VAL A 188 -4.69 5.27 -7.78
N ASN A 189 -3.52 5.89 -7.78
CA ASN A 189 -2.49 5.72 -8.80
C ASN A 189 -1.66 4.51 -8.41
N ARG A 190 -1.65 3.48 -9.25
CA ARG A 190 -1.01 2.18 -9.02
C ARG A 190 0.41 2.17 -9.58
N ILE A 191 1.20 1.24 -9.06
CA ILE A 191 2.58 0.95 -9.52
C ILE A 191 2.71 0.55 -11.00
N PHE A 192 1.59 0.29 -11.69
CA PHE A 192 1.55 -0.19 -13.07
C PHE A 192 1.58 0.94 -14.11
N GLY A 193 1.44 2.21 -13.68
CA GLY A 193 1.61 3.40 -14.52
C GLY A 193 3.06 3.61 -14.96
N PRO A 194 3.33 4.49 -15.95
CA PRO A 194 2.45 5.59 -16.35
C PRO A 194 1.54 5.33 -17.56
N GLY A 195 1.57 4.14 -18.16
CA GLY A 195 0.68 3.75 -19.26
C GLY A 195 -0.28 2.65 -18.85
N ASP A 196 -1.53 2.71 -19.33
CA ASP A 196 -2.51 1.65 -19.07
C ASP A 196 -2.23 0.40 -19.92
N ALA A 197 -2.34 -0.76 -19.27
CA ALA A 197 -2.28 -2.07 -19.91
C ALA A 197 -3.30 -3.01 -19.25
N ALA A 198 -3.06 -4.33 -19.26
CA ALA A 198 -3.94 -5.31 -18.62
C ALA A 198 -4.11 -5.07 -17.10
N GLN A 199 -3.11 -4.45 -16.47
CA GLN A 199 -3.19 -3.93 -15.11
C GLN A 199 -3.39 -2.41 -15.17
N PRO A 200 -4.59 -1.89 -14.85
CA PRO A 200 -4.87 -0.46 -14.92
C PRO A 200 -3.99 0.34 -13.95
N GLY A 201 -3.45 1.46 -14.43
CA GLY A 201 -2.64 2.38 -13.64
C GLY A 201 -3.49 3.22 -12.67
N ASP A 202 -4.75 3.49 -13.01
CA ASP A 202 -5.63 4.35 -12.24
C ASP A 202 -6.91 3.66 -11.81
N TRP A 203 -7.23 3.76 -10.52
CA TRP A 203 -8.45 3.22 -9.93
C TRP A 203 -9.26 4.36 -9.32
N TYR A 204 -10.38 4.69 -9.95
CA TYR A 204 -11.23 5.83 -9.62
C TYR A 204 -12.37 5.43 -8.69
N GLY A 205 -12.84 6.35 -7.86
CA GLY A 205 -14.07 6.18 -7.10
C GLY A 205 -14.23 7.18 -5.95
N ASN A 206 -15.20 6.93 -5.07
CA ASN A 206 -15.51 7.78 -3.92
C ASN A 206 -15.10 7.07 -2.63
N SER A 207 -13.80 6.93 -2.44
CA SER A 207 -13.23 6.17 -1.34
C SER A 207 -13.04 7.04 -0.08
N HIS A 208 -13.25 6.46 1.10
CA HIS A 208 -13.09 7.13 2.38
C HIS A 208 -12.20 6.31 3.31
N ALA A 209 -11.22 6.96 3.94
CA ALA A 209 -10.39 6.33 4.96
C ALA A 209 -10.39 7.15 6.24
N PHE A 210 -10.80 6.55 7.35
CA PHE A 210 -10.82 7.17 8.67
C PHE A 210 -10.01 6.32 9.66
N ARG A 211 -9.20 6.99 10.48
CA ARG A 211 -8.45 6.38 11.57
C ARG A 211 -8.46 7.31 12.78
N ALA A 212 -8.76 6.76 13.95
CA ALA A 212 -8.66 7.43 15.24
C ALA A 212 -7.69 6.64 16.12
N THR A 213 -6.60 7.28 16.58
CA THR A 213 -5.55 6.65 17.39
C THR A 213 -5.49 7.30 18.75
N ALA A 214 -5.48 6.51 19.81
CA ALA A 214 -5.36 6.98 21.19
C ALA A 214 -4.20 6.27 21.90
N SER A 215 -3.47 7.02 22.72
CA SER A 215 -2.61 6.41 23.74
C SER A 215 -3.50 5.86 24.85
N ALA A 216 -3.50 4.54 25.01
CA ALA A 216 -4.28 3.85 26.04
C ALA A 216 -3.54 3.87 27.40
N ALA A 217 -2.21 3.80 27.35
CA ALA A 217 -1.27 3.94 28.47
C ALA A 217 0.13 4.27 27.93
N GLU A 218 1.10 4.54 28.80
CA GLU A 218 2.50 4.71 28.42
C GLU A 218 3.00 3.46 27.68
N GLY A 219 3.56 3.62 26.48
CA GLY A 219 3.99 2.49 25.63
C GLY A 219 2.85 1.72 24.94
N HIS A 220 1.59 2.15 25.08
CA HIS A 220 0.43 1.46 24.51
C HIS A 220 -0.45 2.38 23.67
N THR A 221 -0.76 1.94 22.46
CA THR A 221 -1.67 2.64 21.53
C THR A 221 -2.75 1.71 21.02
N VAL A 222 -3.95 2.25 20.85
CA VAL A 222 -5.10 1.60 20.21
C VAL A 222 -5.60 2.52 19.11
N ALA A 223 -5.90 1.96 17.94
CA ALA A 223 -6.51 2.70 16.86
C ALA A 223 -7.74 2.00 16.32
N GLY A 224 -8.86 2.72 16.21
CA GLY A 224 -10.02 2.28 15.44
C GLY A 224 -9.95 2.83 14.03
N PHE A 225 -10.38 2.07 13.03
CA PHE A 225 -10.40 2.52 11.64
C PHE A 225 -11.61 2.03 10.86
N ALA A 226 -11.95 2.80 9.83
CA ALA A 226 -12.95 2.46 8.82
C ALA A 226 -12.42 2.85 7.44
N TYR A 227 -12.30 1.88 6.54
CA TYR A 227 -11.86 2.06 5.17
C TYR A 227 -12.98 1.62 4.23
N LEU A 228 -13.58 2.58 3.54
CA LEU A 228 -14.67 2.36 2.59
C LEU A 228 -14.12 2.63 1.20
N PHE A 229 -13.68 1.57 0.54
CA PHE A 229 -13.07 1.65 -0.77
C PHE A 229 -14.10 1.40 -1.86
N ASP A 230 -14.45 2.45 -2.58
CA ASP A 230 -15.13 2.41 -3.87
C ASP A 230 -14.05 2.55 -4.95
N LEU A 231 -13.73 1.46 -5.63
CA LEU A 231 -12.59 1.31 -6.54
C LEU A 231 -13.06 0.68 -7.84
N SER A 232 -13.07 1.46 -8.91
CA SER A 232 -13.40 1.03 -10.25
C SER A 232 -12.27 1.34 -11.24
N ASN A 233 -12.06 0.43 -12.18
CA ASN A 233 -11.10 0.59 -13.27
C ASN A 233 -11.58 -0.22 -14.50
N ALA A 234 -10.74 -0.35 -15.53
CA ALA A 234 -11.08 -1.08 -16.74
C ALA A 234 -11.43 -2.57 -16.53
N ASN A 235 -11.00 -3.18 -15.42
CA ASN A 235 -11.31 -4.55 -15.02
C ASN A 235 -12.57 -4.65 -14.14
N GLY A 236 -13.30 -3.54 -13.95
CA GLY A 236 -14.51 -3.45 -13.13
C GLY A 236 -14.22 -3.13 -11.66
N PRO A 237 -15.22 -3.34 -10.77
CA PRO A 237 -15.12 -2.96 -9.36
C PRO A 237 -14.96 -4.12 -8.34
N PRO A 238 -14.32 -5.28 -8.65
CA PRO A 238 -14.23 -6.38 -7.68
C PRO A 238 -13.35 -6.05 -6.46
N ASN A 239 -12.62 -4.93 -6.49
CA ASN A 239 -11.76 -4.49 -5.40
C ASN A 239 -12.46 -3.55 -4.42
N SER A 240 -13.70 -3.11 -4.70
CA SER A 240 -14.47 -2.29 -3.77
C SER A 240 -14.82 -3.08 -2.51
N ASN A 241 -14.55 -2.53 -1.33
CA ASN A 241 -14.79 -3.20 -0.05
C ASN A 241 -14.96 -2.20 1.09
N ALA A 242 -15.63 -2.62 2.16
CA ALA A 242 -15.71 -1.87 3.41
C ALA A 242 -15.02 -2.67 4.51
N THR A 243 -14.03 -2.07 5.16
CA THR A 243 -13.24 -2.68 6.23
C THR A 243 -13.36 -1.85 7.50
N TYR A 244 -13.73 -2.50 8.61
CA TYR A 244 -13.78 -1.88 9.94
C TYR A 244 -12.89 -2.68 10.87
N GLY A 245 -12.03 -2.01 11.64
CA GLY A 245 -11.09 -2.73 12.49
C GLY A 245 -10.48 -1.92 13.61
N VAL A 246 -9.68 -2.62 14.40
CA VAL A 246 -8.92 -2.11 15.51
C VAL A 246 -7.48 -2.62 15.42
N ASP A 247 -6.52 -1.73 15.59
CA ASP A 247 -5.12 -2.05 15.79
C ASP A 247 -4.72 -1.76 17.23
N TYR A 248 -3.78 -2.54 17.74
CA TYR A 248 -3.13 -2.34 19.02
C TYR A 248 -1.62 -2.47 18.86
N GLN A 249 -0.88 -1.60 19.54
CA GLN A 249 0.57 -1.72 19.71
C GLN A 249 0.91 -1.47 21.18
N GLY A 250 1.69 -2.37 21.77
CA GLY A 250 2.09 -2.28 23.17
C GLY A 250 3.55 -2.67 23.39
N GLU A 251 4.21 -1.94 24.28
CA GLU A 251 5.57 -2.22 24.75
C GLU A 251 5.53 -2.89 26.13
N PHE A 252 6.17 -4.05 26.22
CA PHE A 252 6.31 -4.86 27.43
C PHE A 252 7.80 -5.12 27.67
N GLU A 253 8.50 -4.12 28.23
CA GLU A 253 9.95 -4.13 28.42
C GLU A 253 10.71 -4.41 27.11
N ALA A 254 11.29 -5.61 26.96
CA ALA A 254 12.05 -6.02 25.78
C ALA A 254 11.17 -6.56 24.63
N LEU A 255 9.85 -6.71 24.85
CA LEU A 255 8.90 -7.25 23.90
C LEU A 255 7.94 -6.17 23.41
N THR A 256 7.89 -5.92 22.12
CA THR A 256 6.80 -5.16 21.49
C THR A 256 5.78 -6.13 20.91
N VAL A 257 4.50 -5.88 21.17
CA VAL A 257 3.38 -6.63 20.60
C VAL A 257 2.56 -5.72 19.70
N SER A 258 2.25 -6.19 18.50
CA SER A 258 1.26 -5.61 17.61
C SER A 258 0.14 -6.61 17.36
N ALA A 259 -1.10 -6.15 17.39
CA ALA A 259 -2.25 -6.98 17.07
C ALA A 259 -3.27 -6.18 16.26
N ALA A 260 -3.98 -6.86 15.36
CA ALA A 260 -5.04 -6.26 14.58
C ALA A 260 -6.22 -7.22 14.46
N LEU A 261 -7.43 -6.65 14.38
CA LEU A 261 -8.67 -7.36 14.11
C LEU A 261 -9.53 -6.48 13.22
N ALA A 262 -10.01 -7.01 12.10
CA ALA A 262 -10.91 -6.29 11.20
C ALA A 262 -11.93 -7.22 10.59
N ARG A 263 -13.08 -6.68 10.21
CA ARG A 263 -14.10 -7.36 9.40
C ARG A 263 -14.27 -6.59 8.10
N GLN A 264 -14.32 -7.31 7.00
CA GLN A 264 -14.46 -6.74 5.66
C GLN A 264 -15.64 -7.37 4.93
N SER A 265 -16.38 -6.54 4.21
CA SER A 265 -17.48 -6.98 3.34
C SER A 265 -17.42 -6.31 1.97
N ASP A 266 -18.29 -6.75 1.07
CA ASP A 266 -18.56 -6.03 -0.17
C ASP A 266 -19.04 -4.58 0.09
N TYR A 267 -18.76 -3.68 -0.86
CA TYR A 267 -19.11 -2.27 -0.80
C TYR A 267 -19.25 -1.67 -2.20
N ALA A 268 -20.05 -0.60 -2.32
CA ALA A 268 -20.35 0.06 -3.59
C ALA A 268 -20.82 -0.94 -4.66
N ASP A 269 -20.19 -0.92 -5.85
CA ASP A 269 -20.57 -1.77 -6.99
C ASP A 269 -19.86 -3.13 -7.01
N ASN A 270 -19.28 -3.61 -5.90
CA ASN A 270 -18.63 -4.93 -5.88
C ASN A 270 -19.66 -6.03 -6.25
N PRO A 271 -19.41 -6.83 -7.31
CA PRO A 271 -20.35 -7.85 -7.76
C PRO A 271 -20.36 -9.12 -6.89
N VAL A 272 -19.36 -9.30 -6.02
CA VAL A 272 -19.24 -10.46 -5.13
C VAL A 272 -19.66 -10.02 -3.74
N SER A 273 -20.76 -10.56 -3.23
CA SER A 273 -21.12 -10.37 -1.82
C SER A 273 -20.33 -11.35 -0.95
N TYR A 274 -19.75 -10.85 0.14
CA TYR A 274 -18.97 -11.65 1.07
C TYR A 274 -18.80 -10.95 2.41
N ASP A 275 -18.40 -11.71 3.42
CA ASP A 275 -17.93 -11.20 4.71
C ASP A 275 -16.75 -12.03 5.23
N ALA A 276 -15.60 -11.38 5.41
CA ALA A 276 -14.36 -12.02 5.84
C ALA A 276 -13.74 -11.34 7.06
N LEU A 277 -13.18 -12.15 7.95
CA LEU A 277 -12.41 -11.69 9.11
C LEU A 277 -10.94 -11.53 8.74
N TYR A 278 -10.28 -10.54 9.30
CA TYR A 278 -8.84 -10.41 9.33
C TYR A 278 -8.37 -10.32 10.77
N TYR A 279 -7.27 -11.00 11.09
CA TYR A 279 -6.56 -10.77 12.34
C TYR A 279 -5.07 -11.03 12.19
N SER A 280 -4.28 -10.34 13.00
CA SER A 280 -2.86 -10.61 13.13
C SER A 280 -2.36 -10.37 14.54
N VAL A 281 -1.31 -11.10 14.91
CA VAL A 281 -0.56 -10.92 16.16
C VAL A 281 0.91 -11.07 15.83
N GLN A 282 1.72 -10.08 16.21
CA GLN A 282 3.17 -10.06 16.03
C GLN A 282 3.83 -9.72 17.36
N GLY A 283 4.84 -10.49 17.73
CA GLY A 283 5.77 -10.19 18.82
C GLY A 283 7.16 -9.91 18.27
N VAL A 284 7.81 -8.84 18.76
CA VAL A 284 9.19 -8.47 18.43
C VAL A 284 9.98 -8.34 19.72
N ALA A 285 11.04 -9.14 19.87
CA ALA A 285 11.92 -9.09 21.04
C ALA A 285 13.36 -8.81 20.62
N THR A 286 14.06 -7.95 21.37
CA THR A 286 15.50 -7.69 21.15
C THR A 286 16.33 -8.30 22.27
N LEU A 287 17.19 -9.26 21.93
CA LEU A 287 18.03 -10.01 22.87
C LEU A 287 19.47 -10.05 22.38
N GLY A 288 20.40 -9.44 23.13
CA GLY A 288 21.83 -9.54 22.82
C GLY A 288 22.24 -9.02 21.44
N GLY A 289 21.54 -8.03 20.90
CA GLY A 289 21.80 -7.47 19.56
C GLY A 289 21.12 -8.24 18.41
N LEU A 290 20.36 -9.30 18.72
CA LEU A 290 19.46 -9.96 17.78
C LEU A 290 18.03 -9.46 18.01
N THR A 291 17.30 -9.24 16.93
CA THR A 291 15.85 -9.00 16.93
C THR A 291 15.16 -10.26 16.44
N LEU A 292 14.33 -10.85 17.30
CA LEU A 292 13.50 -12.00 17.00
C LEU A 292 12.07 -11.52 16.77
N THR A 293 11.47 -11.97 15.68
CA THR A 293 10.05 -11.69 15.39
C THR A 293 9.32 -13.00 15.20
N GLY A 294 8.12 -13.11 15.75
CA GLY A 294 7.18 -14.19 15.47
C GLY A 294 5.80 -13.60 15.24
N ALA A 295 5.08 -14.08 14.24
CA ALA A 295 3.77 -13.57 13.92
C ALA A 295 2.87 -14.63 13.28
N ILE A 296 1.56 -14.39 13.43
CA ILE A 296 0.51 -15.02 12.65
C ILE A 296 -0.35 -13.91 12.02
N GLU A 297 -0.63 -14.04 10.74
CA GLU A 297 -1.58 -13.19 10.01
C GLU A 297 -2.59 -14.08 9.29
N VAL A 298 -3.87 -13.71 9.38
CA VAL A 298 -4.94 -14.40 8.66
C VAL A 298 -5.76 -13.37 7.90
N LEU A 299 -5.72 -13.47 6.57
CA LEU A 299 -6.73 -12.88 5.69
C LEU A 299 -7.78 -13.97 5.46
N GLY A 300 -8.89 -13.89 6.20
CA GLY A 300 -9.88 -14.95 6.23
C GLY A 300 -10.69 -15.10 4.97
N SER A 301 -11.62 -16.05 5.00
CA SER A 301 -12.52 -16.39 3.90
C SER A 301 -13.99 -16.35 4.32
N ASP A 302 -14.87 -16.22 3.34
CA ASP A 302 -16.31 -16.47 3.47
C ASP A 302 -16.67 -17.79 2.78
N ALA A 303 -16.63 -18.90 3.52
CA ALA A 303 -16.99 -20.23 3.06
C ALA A 303 -16.19 -20.71 1.81
N GLY A 304 -14.97 -20.20 1.61
CA GLY A 304 -14.12 -20.48 0.45
C GLY A 304 -14.53 -19.73 -0.82
N ALA A 305 -15.58 -18.90 -0.79
CA ALA A 305 -16.09 -18.20 -1.97
C ALA A 305 -15.36 -16.87 -2.23
N ALA A 306 -14.94 -16.17 -1.18
CA ALA A 306 -14.18 -14.94 -1.28
C ALA A 306 -13.29 -14.73 -0.04
N GLY A 307 -12.05 -14.31 -0.27
CA GLY A 307 -11.12 -13.95 0.80
C GLY A 307 -11.12 -12.46 1.09
N PHE A 308 -10.65 -12.08 2.29
CA PHE A 308 -10.32 -10.70 2.64
C PHE A 308 -9.29 -10.14 1.65
N ARG A 309 -9.51 -8.93 1.15
CA ARG A 309 -8.71 -8.29 0.09
C ARG A 309 -8.03 -7.03 0.58
N THR A 310 -6.80 -6.83 0.15
CA THR A 310 -5.95 -5.67 0.50
C THR A 310 -5.46 -4.93 -0.74
N PRO A 311 -6.37 -4.50 -1.65
CA PRO A 311 -6.01 -4.03 -2.98
C PRO A 311 -5.00 -2.88 -2.99
N VAL A 312 -5.05 -2.03 -1.97
CA VAL A 312 -4.26 -0.80 -1.84
C VAL A 312 -3.24 -0.85 -0.71
N ALA A 313 -2.86 -2.06 -0.27
CA ALA A 313 -1.84 -2.28 0.74
C ALA A 313 -0.41 -2.27 0.17
N THR A 314 0.59 -2.21 1.06
CA THR A 314 2.00 -2.40 0.68
C THR A 314 2.35 -3.88 0.66
N LEU A 315 1.78 -4.60 -0.31
CA LEU A 315 1.72 -6.06 -0.35
C LEU A 315 3.09 -6.76 -0.20
N HIS A 316 4.16 -6.29 -0.85
CA HIS A 316 5.51 -6.90 -0.76
C HIS A 316 6.09 -6.97 0.68
N LYS A 317 5.50 -6.23 1.63
CA LYS A 317 5.88 -6.27 3.05
C LYS A 317 5.27 -7.47 3.79
N PHE A 318 4.19 -8.05 3.28
CA PHE A 318 3.39 -9.09 3.92
C PHE A 318 3.39 -10.36 3.08
N GLN A 319 3.18 -11.51 3.72
CA GLN A 319 2.96 -12.79 3.03
C GLN A 319 4.08 -13.19 2.06
N GLY A 320 5.31 -13.06 2.53
CA GLY A 320 6.51 -13.43 1.80
C GLY A 320 7.00 -12.39 0.79
N TRP A 321 8.28 -12.47 0.46
CA TRP A 321 8.95 -11.60 -0.48
C TRP A 321 8.84 -12.10 -1.93
N THR A 322 8.40 -13.34 -2.16
CA THR A 322 8.20 -13.87 -3.52
C THR A 322 6.93 -13.37 -4.19
N ASP A 323 6.09 -12.60 -3.48
CA ASP A 323 4.87 -11.99 -3.99
C ASP A 323 3.85 -13.04 -4.51
N ARG A 324 3.73 -14.20 -3.85
CA ARG A 324 2.73 -15.23 -4.24
C ARG A 324 1.30 -14.89 -3.80
N PHE A 325 1.16 -14.13 -2.73
CA PHE A 325 -0.14 -13.76 -2.15
C PHE A 325 -0.52 -12.29 -2.39
N LEU A 326 -0.04 -11.66 -3.48
CA LEU A 326 -0.47 -10.30 -3.87
C LEU A 326 -1.99 -10.20 -4.11
N ALA A 327 -2.61 -11.32 -4.45
CA ALA A 327 -4.06 -11.49 -4.46
C ALA A 327 -4.39 -12.63 -3.50
N THR A 328 -5.19 -12.34 -2.49
CA THR A 328 -5.62 -13.33 -1.51
C THR A 328 -6.49 -14.41 -2.18
N PRO A 329 -6.19 -15.70 -1.99
CA PRO A 329 -7.03 -16.79 -2.48
C PRO A 329 -8.46 -16.67 -1.96
N ALA A 330 -9.44 -17.24 -2.69
CA ALA A 330 -10.84 -17.24 -2.25
C ALA A 330 -11.03 -17.94 -0.90
N THR A 331 -10.24 -18.98 -0.66
CA THR A 331 -10.11 -19.76 0.59
C THR A 331 -9.32 -19.05 1.70
N GLY A 332 -8.96 -17.78 1.51
CA GLY A 332 -8.15 -17.02 2.46
C GLY A 332 -6.71 -17.52 2.53
N VAL A 333 -5.91 -16.89 3.41
CA VAL A 333 -4.55 -17.31 3.71
C VAL A 333 -4.24 -17.09 5.19
N ARG A 334 -3.57 -18.08 5.78
CA ARG A 334 -2.94 -18.04 7.09
C ARG A 334 -1.43 -18.09 6.87
N ASP A 335 -0.74 -17.05 7.31
CA ASP A 335 0.71 -16.92 7.27
C ASP A 335 1.24 -16.97 8.71
N THR A 336 1.93 -18.05 9.05
CA THR A 336 2.69 -18.14 10.31
C THR A 336 4.17 -18.00 9.99
N TRP A 337 4.82 -17.02 10.59
CA TRP A 337 6.21 -16.72 10.22
C TRP A 337 7.05 -16.28 11.39
N PHE A 338 8.35 -16.48 11.24
CA PHE A 338 9.35 -15.97 12.17
C PHE A 338 10.53 -15.36 11.42
N SER A 339 11.19 -14.40 12.05
CA SER A 339 12.40 -13.79 11.52
C SER A 339 13.44 -13.58 12.60
N VAL A 340 14.70 -13.60 12.16
CA VAL A 340 15.86 -13.25 12.98
C VAL A 340 16.64 -12.19 12.23
N ALA A 341 16.86 -11.05 12.87
CA ALA A 341 17.68 -9.97 12.36
C ALA A 341 18.82 -9.64 13.32
N GLY A 342 19.97 -9.26 12.79
CA GLY A 342 21.14 -8.89 13.59
C GLY A 342 22.20 -8.15 12.79
N LYS A 343 23.19 -7.59 13.49
CA LYS A 343 24.32 -6.92 12.85
C LYS A 343 25.51 -7.86 12.68
N VAL A 344 26.14 -7.82 11.50
CA VAL A 344 27.43 -8.46 11.21
C VAL A 344 28.36 -7.38 10.66
N GLY A 345 29.22 -6.83 11.52
CA GLY A 345 29.91 -5.58 11.21
C GLY A 345 28.90 -4.45 10.97
N ASP A 346 29.04 -3.72 9.86
CA ASP A 346 28.11 -2.67 9.47
C ASP A 346 26.87 -3.20 8.72
N ALA A 347 26.85 -4.49 8.35
CA ALA A 347 25.72 -5.10 7.67
C ALA A 347 24.58 -5.42 8.65
N THR A 348 23.34 -5.14 8.25
CA THR A 348 22.16 -5.74 8.87
C THR A 348 21.78 -6.97 8.06
N VAL A 349 21.69 -8.12 8.72
CA VAL A 349 21.31 -9.41 8.12
C VAL A 349 19.98 -9.84 8.71
N THR A 350 19.04 -10.23 7.85
CA THR A 350 17.71 -10.72 8.24
C THR A 350 17.42 -12.03 7.52
N GLY A 351 17.12 -13.07 8.29
CA GLY A 351 16.51 -14.31 7.79
C GLY A 351 15.03 -14.36 8.17
N VAL A 352 14.20 -14.88 7.28
CA VAL A 352 12.75 -15.06 7.52
C VAL A 352 12.30 -16.41 6.97
N PHE A 353 11.34 -17.02 7.65
CA PHE A 353 10.63 -18.20 7.19
C PHE A 353 9.13 -18.01 7.37
N HIS A 354 8.36 -18.40 6.37
CA HIS A 354 6.90 -18.37 6.33
C HIS A 354 6.34 -19.78 6.07
N ASP A 355 5.27 -20.13 6.77
CA ASP A 355 4.41 -21.29 6.53
C ASP A 355 3.01 -20.78 6.13
N PHE A 356 2.55 -21.17 4.94
CA PHE A 356 1.30 -20.69 4.36
C PHE A 356 0.27 -21.80 4.28
N GLN A 357 -0.91 -21.56 4.83
CA GLN A 357 -2.04 -22.47 4.77
C GLN A 357 -3.28 -21.75 4.28
N ALA A 358 -4.23 -22.49 3.71
CA ALA A 358 -5.57 -21.97 3.50
C ALA A 358 -6.25 -21.68 4.85
N ASP A 359 -7.00 -20.57 4.93
CA ASP A 359 -7.85 -20.34 6.10
C ASP A 359 -9.05 -21.29 6.09
N GLU A 360 -9.56 -21.59 4.89
CA GLU A 360 -10.63 -22.54 4.66
C GLU A 360 -10.25 -23.70 3.73
N GLY A 361 -10.82 -24.87 3.97
CA GLY A 361 -10.59 -26.08 3.16
C GLY A 361 -9.34 -26.88 3.55
N GLY A 362 -8.42 -26.29 4.31
CA GLY A 362 -7.28 -26.99 4.92
C GLY A 362 -6.14 -27.35 3.96
N ALA A 363 -6.08 -26.71 2.79
CA ALA A 363 -4.99 -26.90 1.84
C ALA A 363 -3.68 -26.33 2.38
N ASP A 364 -2.59 -27.05 2.14
CA ASP A 364 -1.23 -26.56 2.40
C ASP A 364 -0.79 -25.73 1.19
N TYR A 365 -0.53 -24.44 1.38
CA TYR A 365 -0.07 -23.61 0.27
C TYR A 365 1.43 -23.75 0.06
N GLY A 366 2.17 -24.12 1.08
CA GLY A 366 3.62 -24.29 1.05
C GLY A 366 4.34 -23.29 1.95
N SER A 367 5.63 -23.09 1.69
CA SER A 367 6.50 -22.31 2.58
C SER A 367 7.47 -21.41 1.81
N GLU A 368 7.92 -20.34 2.47
CA GLU A 368 8.94 -19.45 1.93
C GLU A 368 10.10 -19.25 2.90
N ILE A 369 11.34 -19.28 2.38
CA ILE A 369 12.52 -18.83 3.09
C ILE A 369 13.12 -17.60 2.41
N GLY A 370 13.55 -16.64 3.21
CA GLY A 370 14.16 -15.39 2.74
C GLY A 370 15.43 -15.02 3.48
N LEU A 371 16.35 -14.38 2.76
CA LEU A 371 17.55 -13.73 3.31
C LEU A 371 17.70 -12.32 2.74
N ALA A 372 17.96 -11.34 3.61
CA ALA A 372 18.30 -9.98 3.23
C ALA A 372 19.56 -9.51 3.94
N VAL A 373 20.40 -8.78 3.22
CA VAL A 373 21.61 -8.12 3.73
C VAL A 373 21.60 -6.68 3.25
N THR A 374 21.52 -5.74 4.18
CA THR A 374 21.64 -4.30 3.89
C THR A 374 22.96 -3.79 4.43
N TYR A 375 23.76 -3.14 3.59
CA TYR A 375 25.06 -2.60 3.94
C TYR A 375 25.12 -1.09 3.64
N PRO A 376 25.43 -0.23 4.63
CA PRO A 376 25.67 1.18 4.39
C PRO A 376 27.05 1.34 3.73
N LEU A 377 27.07 1.67 2.44
CA LEU A 377 28.32 1.94 1.71
C LEU A 377 28.89 3.32 2.09
N ARG A 378 27.99 4.30 2.29
CA ARG A 378 28.24 5.67 2.77
C ARG A 378 26.98 6.20 3.46
N ASP A 379 27.05 7.34 4.12
CA ASP A 379 25.91 7.99 4.81
C ASP A 379 24.67 8.15 3.92
N ASN A 380 24.88 8.31 2.61
CA ASN A 380 23.84 8.56 1.63
C ASN A 380 23.78 7.51 0.51
N LEU A 381 24.43 6.37 0.69
CA LEU A 381 24.45 5.27 -0.27
C LEU A 381 24.38 3.92 0.47
N SER A 382 23.35 3.14 0.15
CA SER A 382 23.20 1.78 0.70
C SER A 382 23.15 0.74 -0.40
N PHE A 383 23.62 -0.46 -0.06
CA PHE A 383 23.48 -1.66 -0.88
C PHE A 383 22.53 -2.64 -0.18
N LEU A 384 21.68 -3.29 -0.97
CA LEU A 384 20.83 -4.39 -0.53
C LEU A 384 21.09 -5.60 -1.43
N PHE A 385 21.36 -6.73 -0.80
CA PHE A 385 21.15 -8.05 -1.37
C PHE A 385 19.91 -8.65 -0.70
N LYS A 386 18.99 -9.21 -1.48
CA LYS A 386 17.81 -9.91 -0.97
C LYS A 386 17.55 -11.13 -1.83
N THR A 387 17.12 -12.24 -1.24
CA THR A 387 16.65 -13.40 -1.98
C THR A 387 15.53 -14.09 -1.20
N ALA A 388 14.62 -14.73 -1.93
CA ALA A 388 13.56 -15.52 -1.34
C ALA A 388 13.20 -16.68 -2.27
N GLN A 389 12.82 -17.81 -1.68
CA GLN A 389 12.36 -19.00 -2.39
C GLN A 389 11.07 -19.47 -1.74
N TYR A 390 10.01 -19.58 -2.55
CA TYR A 390 8.76 -20.20 -2.18
C TYR A 390 8.67 -21.58 -2.84
N SER A 391 8.42 -22.58 -2.01
CA SER A 391 8.12 -23.95 -2.42
C SER A 391 6.62 -24.14 -2.30
N ALA A 392 5.96 -24.33 -3.43
CA ALA A 392 4.53 -24.46 -3.54
C ALA A 392 4.09 -25.90 -3.26
N ASP A 393 2.96 -26.05 -2.56
CA ASP A 393 2.25 -27.31 -2.45
C ASP A 393 0.94 -27.23 -3.25
N GLU A 394 -0.16 -26.77 -2.64
CA GLU A 394 -1.48 -26.73 -3.27
C GLU A 394 -1.87 -25.32 -3.81
N HIS A 395 -0.95 -24.36 -3.78
CA HIS A 395 -1.19 -23.00 -4.28
C HIS A 395 -0.04 -22.40 -5.08
N ALA A 396 -0.40 -21.78 -6.22
CA ALA A 396 0.52 -21.11 -7.14
C ALA A 396 1.57 -22.07 -7.74
N SER A 397 2.83 -21.65 -7.77
CA SER A 397 3.97 -22.44 -8.28
C SER A 397 5.27 -22.00 -7.60
N ASP A 398 6.26 -22.88 -7.64
CA ASP A 398 7.60 -22.61 -7.14
C ASP A 398 8.18 -21.35 -7.77
N ILE A 399 8.84 -20.53 -6.94
CA ILE A 399 9.47 -19.31 -7.39
C ILE A 399 10.70 -18.98 -6.55
N THR A 400 11.76 -18.57 -7.23
CA THR A 400 12.94 -18.00 -6.61
C THR A 400 13.16 -16.58 -7.12
N LYS A 401 13.36 -15.64 -6.19
CA LYS A 401 13.68 -14.25 -6.49
C LYS A 401 15.01 -13.84 -5.87
N LEU A 402 15.72 -12.96 -6.56
CA LEU A 402 16.95 -12.32 -6.08
C LEU A 402 16.94 -10.85 -6.48
N TRP A 403 17.36 -9.99 -5.55
CA TRP A 403 17.52 -8.57 -5.77
C TRP A 403 18.92 -8.12 -5.38
N LEU A 404 19.53 -7.31 -6.23
CA LEU A 404 20.64 -6.43 -5.91
C LEU A 404 20.17 -5.00 -6.08
N MET A 405 20.34 -4.15 -5.07
CA MET A 405 19.87 -2.77 -5.13
C MET A 405 20.89 -1.81 -4.55
N LEU A 406 21.06 -0.67 -5.21
CA LEU A 406 21.77 0.49 -4.69
C LEU A 406 20.78 1.62 -4.53
N ASP A 407 20.74 2.24 -3.35
CA ASP A 407 19.85 3.37 -3.05
C ASP A 407 20.70 4.54 -2.56
N TRP A 408 20.66 5.63 -3.31
CA TRP A 408 21.37 6.88 -3.06
C TRP A 408 20.40 8.03 -2.84
N LYS A 409 20.74 8.92 -1.91
CA LYS A 409 19.97 10.13 -1.60
C LYS A 409 20.87 11.35 -1.48
N TRP A 410 20.33 12.53 -1.76
CA TRP A 410 20.97 13.82 -1.53
C TRP A 410 19.98 14.82 -0.97
#